data_AF-M7D8P0-F1
#
_entry.id   AF-M7D8P0-F1
#
_cell.length_a   1.000
_cell.length_b   1.000
_cell.length_c   1.000
_cell.angle_alpha   90.00
_cell.angle_beta   90.00
_cell.angle_gamma   90.00
#
_symmetry.space_group_name_H-M   'P 1'
#
loop_
_entity.id
_entity.type
_entity.pdbx_description
1 polymer ?
#
loop_
_entity_poly.entity_id
_entity_poly.type
_entity_poly.pdbx_seq_one_letter_code
_entity_poly.pdbx_strand_id
1 'polypeptide(L)'
;MKPSAPLLTALLVVSLGGVLVSPYILTIGMGLLAAGGLVLMAKKVPTHFGWEIPKELRLLHFAFWFFVVVSTYSWAREGFNVETFGTWITQAGFILFWPLVIALSYAGIRAKGVFIALGAMSAVVTILFAVGLVTDGPTGKIALLSGTLALAGGCFFFTEKARLLATVLLVTGACAVTASMFTGASDILFALPLLLVLLLPLVTGPFRLVVVALVVAASGIALVFGCCSAPVINRVLDQGKALGFAGLLGWAFLILIPLVTFARQLSSRHQPTVALAVAGTMVATGYLLFGLTSATFEEAPLAGFYLLTLAAISASFFRELDLSCFLDRNVKVTATVITKNEEAHIADCLQSARQVADEIIVLDSGSTDRTVDIARQYADVVEVTDWPGFGVQKQRALEKATGDWVLSIDADERVTPGLAREINHHLAEPDADAYKLPWAVTLYGTRLDFGRSGRAPLRLFRREGVRFSDAMVHEKILIPEGRTVKTLRGRLTHYTHRDFGHALEKSAKYAWLGSQEKYRKGKTTRTLLYPTFRGLMTFIQVYFIRFGFLDGPVGFLVAVTYSQGSFNKYAGLWTLRRTEKRKARE
;
A
#
# COMPACT_ATOMS: atom_id res chain seq x y z
N MET A 1 -24.39 -16.57 -10.42
CA MET A 1 -24.71 -15.31 -11.13
C MET A 1 -23.90 -14.19 -10.49
N LYS A 2 -23.17 -13.41 -11.29
CA LYS A 2 -22.46 -12.21 -10.81
C LYS A 2 -23.54 -11.18 -10.43
N PRO A 3 -23.68 -10.73 -9.16
CA PRO A 3 -24.54 -9.60 -8.85
C PRO A 3 -24.18 -8.45 -9.79
N SER A 4 -25.21 -7.82 -10.39
CA SER A 4 -24.98 -6.74 -11.33
C SER A 4 -24.32 -5.58 -10.60
N ALA A 5 -23.24 -5.03 -11.16
CA ALA A 5 -22.59 -3.81 -10.68
C ALA A 5 -23.59 -2.68 -10.32
N PRO A 6 -24.69 -2.44 -11.07
CA PRO A 6 -25.69 -1.46 -10.69
C PRO A 6 -26.44 -1.78 -9.39
N LEU A 7 -26.74 -3.04 -9.08
CA LEU A 7 -27.41 -3.41 -7.83
C LEU A 7 -26.54 -3.09 -6.61
N LEU A 8 -25.25 -3.45 -6.67
CA LEU A 8 -24.31 -3.18 -5.57
C LEU A 8 -23.98 -1.70 -5.45
N THR A 9 -23.95 -0.97 -6.57
CA THR A 9 -23.83 0.49 -6.55
C THR A 9 -25.07 1.13 -5.91
N ALA A 10 -26.27 0.69 -6.27
CA ALA A 10 -27.51 1.16 -5.66
C ALA A 10 -27.55 0.88 -4.16
N LEU A 11 -27.12 -0.32 -3.74
CA LEU A 11 -27.02 -0.67 -2.32
C LEU A 11 -26.00 0.22 -1.59
N LEU A 12 -24.86 0.54 -2.20
CA LEU A 12 -23.90 1.50 -1.66
C LEU A 12 -24.51 2.91 -1.51
N VAL A 13 -25.24 3.38 -2.53
CA VAL A 13 -25.95 4.68 -2.48
C VAL A 13 -26.96 4.71 -1.33
N VAL A 14 -27.82 3.68 -1.24
CA VAL A 14 -28.86 3.57 -0.20
C VAL A 14 -28.22 3.50 1.19
N SER A 15 -27.13 2.74 1.34
CA SER A 15 -26.42 2.61 2.62
C SER A 15 -25.81 3.94 3.07
N LEU A 16 -25.10 4.64 2.18
CA LEU A 16 -24.45 5.92 2.49
C LEU A 16 -25.48 7.04 2.69
N GLY A 17 -26.51 7.15 1.86
CA GLY A 17 -27.57 8.15 2.02
C GLY A 17 -28.46 7.87 3.24
N GLY A 18 -28.65 6.60 3.59
CA GLY A 18 -29.49 6.17 4.69
C GLY A 18 -28.96 6.50 6.09
N VAL A 19 -27.64 6.69 6.25
CA VAL A 19 -27.03 6.97 7.58
C VAL A 19 -27.65 8.17 8.28
N LEU A 20 -28.08 9.18 7.51
CA LEU A 20 -28.64 10.43 8.03
C LEU A 20 -30.14 10.33 8.32
N VAL A 21 -30.82 9.35 7.73
CA VAL A 21 -32.24 9.08 7.98
C VAL A 21 -32.38 8.15 9.18
N SER A 22 -31.55 7.10 9.22
CA SER A 22 -31.52 6.15 10.32
C SER A 22 -30.20 5.39 10.35
N PRO A 23 -29.51 5.31 11.50
CA PRO A 23 -28.32 4.46 11.66
C PRO A 23 -28.59 3.00 11.27
N TYR A 24 -29.83 2.51 11.42
CA TYR A 24 -30.21 1.15 11.05
C TYR A 24 -30.10 0.89 9.54
N ILE A 25 -30.39 1.89 8.68
CA ILE A 25 -30.30 1.72 7.23
C ILE A 25 -28.84 1.49 6.82
N LEU A 26 -27.92 2.26 7.41
CA LEU A 26 -26.50 2.07 7.19
C LEU A 26 -26.04 0.69 7.65
N THR A 27 -26.42 0.28 8.87
CA THR A 27 -26.03 -1.03 9.42
C THR A 27 -26.58 -2.19 8.58
N ILE A 28 -27.85 -2.15 8.17
CA ILE A 28 -28.46 -3.19 7.33
C ILE A 28 -27.78 -3.25 5.97
N GLY A 29 -27.61 -2.10 5.31
CA GLY A 29 -26.99 -2.04 3.98
C GLY A 29 -25.53 -2.51 3.99
N MET A 30 -24.76 -2.09 5.00
CA MET A 30 -23.41 -2.58 5.25
C MET A 30 -23.38 -4.08 5.53
N GLY A 31 -24.31 -4.60 6.35
CA GLY A 31 -24.44 -6.02 6.65
C GLY A 31 -24.73 -6.86 5.40
N LEU A 32 -25.62 -6.39 4.52
CA LEU A 32 -25.92 -7.05 3.24
C LEU A 32 -24.72 -7.09 2.29
N LEU A 33 -23.99 -5.97 2.16
CA LEU A 33 -22.75 -5.91 1.39
C LEU A 33 -21.70 -6.87 1.94
N ALA A 34 -21.49 -6.84 3.26
CA ALA A 34 -20.52 -7.69 3.93
C ALA A 34 -20.89 -9.19 3.81
N ALA A 35 -22.18 -9.55 3.91
CA ALA A 35 -22.64 -10.92 3.70
C ALA A 35 -22.30 -11.41 2.28
N GLY A 36 -22.49 -10.57 1.26
CA GLY A 36 -22.05 -10.86 -0.10
C GLY A 36 -20.53 -11.12 -0.19
N GLY A 37 -19.74 -10.28 0.49
CA GLY A 37 -18.29 -10.46 0.61
C GLY A 37 -17.89 -11.78 1.27
N LEU A 38 -18.53 -12.14 2.37
CA LEU A 38 -18.29 -13.41 3.08
C LEU A 38 -18.61 -14.62 2.21
N VAL A 39 -19.70 -14.58 1.43
CA VAL A 39 -20.03 -15.63 0.46
C VAL A 39 -18.95 -15.77 -0.62
N LEU A 40 -18.42 -14.65 -1.12
CA LEU A 40 -17.32 -14.66 -2.10
C LEU A 40 -16.02 -15.23 -1.52
N MET A 41 -15.73 -14.89 -0.25
CA MET A 41 -14.60 -15.46 0.49
C MET A 41 -14.73 -16.96 0.69
N ALA A 42 -15.90 -17.43 1.13
CA ALA A 42 -16.18 -18.86 1.33
C ALA A 42 -16.01 -19.66 0.03
N LYS A 43 -16.35 -19.04 -1.11
CA LYS A 43 -16.17 -19.60 -2.45
C LYS A 43 -14.75 -19.44 -3.02
N LYS A 44 -13.80 -18.88 -2.27
CA LYS A 44 -12.40 -18.64 -2.71
C LYS A 44 -12.31 -17.90 -4.06
N VAL A 45 -13.29 -17.07 -4.38
CA VAL A 45 -13.36 -16.35 -5.67
C VAL A 45 -12.12 -15.47 -5.91
N PRO A 46 -11.62 -14.70 -4.93
CA PRO A 46 -10.49 -13.81 -5.18
C PRO A 46 -9.20 -14.56 -5.55
N THR A 47 -8.99 -15.76 -5.00
CA THR A 47 -7.83 -16.61 -5.34
C THR A 47 -7.96 -17.24 -6.71
N HIS A 48 -9.17 -17.58 -7.15
CA HIS A 48 -9.39 -18.25 -8.45
C HIS A 48 -9.25 -17.33 -9.66
N PHE A 49 -9.41 -16.01 -9.52
CA PHE A 49 -9.26 -15.04 -10.62
C PHE A 49 -7.96 -14.23 -10.54
N GLY A 50 -6.97 -14.69 -9.78
CA GLY A 50 -5.64 -14.07 -9.73
C GLY A 50 -5.64 -12.65 -9.15
N TRP A 51 -6.55 -12.34 -8.21
CA TRP A 51 -6.53 -11.04 -7.54
C TRP A 51 -5.34 -10.97 -6.58
N GLU A 52 -4.25 -10.36 -7.03
CA GLU A 52 -3.14 -10.01 -6.15
C GLU A 52 -3.56 -8.89 -5.20
N ILE A 53 -3.69 -9.24 -3.92
CA ILE A 53 -4.07 -8.27 -2.89
C ILE A 53 -2.93 -7.25 -2.72
N PRO A 54 -3.20 -5.93 -2.88
CA PRO A 54 -2.22 -4.90 -2.60
C PRO A 54 -1.76 -4.94 -1.14
N LYS A 55 -0.46 -4.76 -0.91
CA LYS A 55 0.14 -4.70 0.43
C LYS A 55 -0.56 -3.66 1.31
N GLU A 56 -0.88 -2.52 0.72
CA GLU A 56 -1.56 -1.40 1.38
C GLU A 56 -2.93 -1.83 1.89
N LEU A 57 -3.68 -2.62 1.12
CA LEU A 57 -4.99 -3.14 1.51
C LEU A 57 -4.89 -4.14 2.68
N ARG A 58 -3.81 -4.94 2.76
CA ARG A 58 -3.51 -5.77 3.94
C ARG A 58 -3.20 -4.93 5.17
N LEU A 59 -2.51 -3.79 5.02
CA LEU A 59 -2.24 -2.84 6.11
C LEU A 59 -3.52 -2.16 6.61
N LEU A 60 -4.39 -1.73 5.69
CA LEU A 60 -5.71 -1.21 6.02
C LEU A 60 -6.50 -2.24 6.84
N HIS A 61 -6.57 -3.49 6.35
CA HIS A 61 -7.25 -4.57 7.08
C HIS A 61 -6.69 -4.80 8.48
N PHE A 62 -5.36 -4.79 8.62
CA PHE A 62 -4.70 -4.88 9.91
C PHE A 62 -5.10 -3.74 10.84
N ALA A 63 -5.18 -2.49 10.36
CA ALA A 63 -5.58 -1.35 11.18
C ALA A 63 -6.95 -1.56 11.84
N PHE A 64 -7.93 -2.00 11.04
CA PHE A 64 -9.29 -2.27 11.53
C PHE A 64 -9.33 -3.41 12.54
N TRP A 65 -8.65 -4.54 12.27
CA TRP A 65 -8.58 -5.66 13.22
C TRP A 65 -7.84 -5.30 14.51
N PHE A 66 -6.71 -4.60 14.38
CA PHE A 66 -5.91 -4.20 15.53
C PHE A 66 -6.75 -3.32 16.46
N PHE A 67 -7.49 -2.37 15.90
CA PHE A 67 -8.42 -1.54 16.66
C PHE A 67 -9.47 -2.40 17.37
N VAL A 68 -10.14 -3.32 16.66
CA VAL A 68 -11.14 -4.20 17.28
C VAL A 68 -10.57 -5.04 18.42
N VAL A 69 -9.36 -5.59 18.27
CA VAL A 69 -8.70 -6.40 19.31
C VAL A 69 -8.41 -5.55 20.55
N VAL A 70 -7.86 -4.35 20.36
CA VAL A 70 -7.56 -3.43 21.46
C VAL A 70 -8.85 -2.98 22.15
N SER A 71 -9.86 -2.62 21.38
CA SER A 71 -11.20 -2.28 21.84
C SER A 71 -11.82 -3.40 22.67
N THR A 72 -11.75 -4.65 22.18
CA THR A 72 -12.25 -5.83 22.90
C THR A 72 -11.51 -6.04 24.20
N TYR A 73 -10.19 -5.82 24.23
CA TYR A 73 -9.40 -5.88 25.45
C TYR A 73 -9.77 -4.79 26.45
N SER A 74 -9.98 -3.55 25.99
CA SER A 74 -10.44 -2.44 26.85
C SER A 74 -11.80 -2.75 27.47
N TRP A 75 -12.75 -3.15 26.62
CA TRP A 75 -14.08 -3.57 27.03
C TRP A 75 -14.05 -4.69 28.08
N ALA A 76 -13.24 -5.73 27.86
CA ALA A 76 -13.08 -6.83 28.81
C ALA A 76 -12.49 -6.39 30.16
N ARG A 77 -11.69 -5.31 30.19
CA ARG A 77 -11.12 -4.74 31.42
C ARG A 77 -12.07 -3.82 32.17
N GLU A 78 -12.89 -3.06 31.44
CA GLU A 78 -13.85 -2.10 32.01
C GLU A 78 -15.07 -2.78 32.63
N GLY A 79 -15.33 -4.03 32.26
CA GLY A 79 -16.40 -4.85 32.82
C GLY A 79 -17.65 -4.89 31.94
N PHE A 80 -18.45 -5.94 32.13
CA PHE A 80 -19.64 -6.22 31.31
C PHE A 80 -20.83 -5.37 31.76
N ASN A 81 -21.13 -4.31 31.02
CA ASN A 81 -22.39 -3.57 31.14
C ASN A 81 -22.97 -3.24 29.75
N VAL A 82 -24.22 -2.76 29.72
CA VAL A 82 -24.95 -2.52 28.46
C VAL A 82 -24.31 -1.39 27.62
N GLU A 83 -23.80 -0.35 28.27
CA GLU A 83 -23.19 0.80 27.62
C GLU A 83 -21.85 0.40 26.97
N THR A 84 -20.98 -0.27 27.71
CA THR A 84 -19.70 -0.77 27.21
C THR A 84 -19.91 -1.81 26.11
N PHE A 85 -20.95 -2.65 26.21
CA PHE A 85 -21.33 -3.59 25.15
C PHE A 85 -21.78 -2.88 23.86
N GLY A 86 -22.56 -1.80 23.98
CA GLY A 86 -22.97 -0.98 22.83
C GLY A 86 -21.78 -0.38 22.09
N THR A 87 -20.84 0.22 22.83
CA THR A 87 -19.60 0.77 22.27
C THR A 87 -18.76 -0.32 21.59
N TRP A 88 -18.64 -1.49 22.24
CA TRP A 88 -17.93 -2.62 21.67
C TRP A 88 -18.58 -3.12 20.37
N ILE A 89 -19.91 -3.23 20.28
CA ILE A 89 -20.60 -3.63 19.03
C ILE A 89 -20.25 -2.68 17.89
N THR A 90 -20.28 -1.37 18.14
CA THR A 90 -19.92 -0.36 17.15
C THR A 90 -18.50 -0.59 16.63
N GLN A 91 -17.55 -0.79 17.54
CA GLN A 91 -16.14 -1.01 17.20
C GLN A 91 -15.92 -2.37 16.53
N ALA A 92 -16.65 -3.41 16.93
CA ALA A 92 -16.62 -4.75 16.34
C ALA A 92 -17.10 -4.74 14.88
N GLY A 93 -17.95 -3.77 14.49
CA GLY A 93 -18.37 -3.56 13.11
C GLY A 93 -17.20 -3.40 12.13
N PHE A 94 -16.04 -2.92 12.58
CA PHE A 94 -14.83 -2.81 11.77
C PHE A 94 -14.25 -4.12 11.25
N ILE A 95 -14.64 -5.27 11.81
CA ILE A 95 -14.33 -6.60 11.24
C ILE A 95 -14.87 -6.72 9.81
N LEU A 96 -15.96 -6.01 9.49
CA LEU A 96 -16.62 -6.06 8.18
C LEU A 96 -15.83 -5.36 7.07
N PHE A 97 -14.73 -4.65 7.38
CA PHE A 97 -13.93 -3.94 6.37
C PHE A 97 -13.53 -4.85 5.20
N TRP A 98 -13.03 -6.05 5.50
CA TRP A 98 -12.51 -6.95 4.47
C TRP A 98 -13.60 -7.59 3.61
N PRO A 99 -14.69 -8.12 4.19
CA PRO A 99 -15.86 -8.52 3.41
C PRO A 99 -16.41 -7.40 2.52
N LEU A 100 -16.51 -6.17 3.02
CA LEU A 100 -16.97 -5.02 2.23
C LEU A 100 -16.05 -4.75 1.04
N VAL A 101 -14.74 -4.68 1.26
CA VAL A 101 -13.75 -4.49 0.21
C VAL A 101 -13.87 -5.58 -0.86
N ILE A 102 -14.01 -6.85 -0.47
CA ILE A 102 -14.17 -7.96 -1.42
C ILE A 102 -15.45 -7.81 -2.24
N ALA A 103 -16.58 -7.50 -1.60
CA ALA A 103 -17.84 -7.31 -2.30
C ALA A 103 -17.75 -6.17 -3.32
N LEU A 104 -17.18 -5.04 -2.93
CA LEU A 104 -17.05 -3.83 -3.75
C LEU A 104 -16.02 -4.00 -4.88
N SER A 105 -14.89 -4.67 -4.63
CA SER A 105 -13.90 -5.02 -5.64
C SER A 105 -14.47 -6.00 -6.67
N TYR A 106 -15.24 -7.01 -6.22
CA TYR A 106 -15.89 -7.97 -7.10
C TYR A 106 -17.01 -7.35 -7.95
N ALA A 107 -17.78 -6.42 -7.37
CA ALA A 107 -18.76 -5.60 -8.08
C ALA A 107 -18.13 -4.78 -9.21
N GLY A 108 -16.86 -4.40 -9.01
CA GLY A 108 -16.10 -3.62 -9.97
C GLY A 108 -16.52 -2.17 -10.06
N ILE A 109 -16.93 -1.60 -8.93
CA ILE A 109 -17.30 -0.19 -8.82
C ILE A 109 -16.08 0.67 -9.16
N ARG A 110 -16.27 1.62 -10.07
CA ARG A 110 -15.28 2.61 -10.50
C ARG A 110 -15.42 3.92 -9.75
N ALA A 111 -14.47 4.84 -9.91
CA ALA A 111 -14.51 6.17 -9.30
C ALA A 111 -15.87 6.87 -9.49
N LYS A 112 -16.44 6.81 -10.70
CA LYS A 112 -17.76 7.38 -11.03
C LYS A 112 -18.86 6.87 -10.09
N GLY A 113 -18.91 5.56 -9.84
CA GLY A 113 -19.93 4.97 -8.97
C GLY A 113 -19.80 5.42 -7.51
N VAL A 114 -18.56 5.52 -7.01
CA VAL A 114 -18.28 6.01 -5.66
C VAL A 114 -18.71 7.48 -5.51
N PHE A 115 -18.32 8.36 -6.44
CA PHE A 115 -18.68 9.78 -6.35
C PHE A 115 -20.17 10.05 -6.56
N ILE A 116 -20.87 9.25 -7.37
CA ILE A 116 -22.34 9.32 -7.45
C ILE A 116 -22.96 8.96 -6.10
N ALA A 117 -22.48 7.91 -5.43
CA ALA A 117 -22.98 7.52 -4.11
C ALA A 117 -22.74 8.60 -3.04
N LEU A 118 -21.53 9.18 -3.02
CA LEU A 118 -21.18 10.28 -2.10
C LEU A 118 -21.96 11.56 -2.41
N GLY A 119 -22.18 11.88 -3.68
CA GLY A 119 -23.00 13.02 -4.11
C GLY A 119 -24.48 12.86 -3.74
N ALA A 120 -25.05 11.67 -3.94
CA ALA A 120 -26.41 11.37 -3.52
C ALA A 120 -26.59 11.53 -2.00
N MET A 121 -25.61 11.09 -1.21
CA MET A 121 -25.61 11.34 0.22
C MET A 121 -25.58 12.85 0.54
N SER A 122 -24.74 13.65 -0.11
CA SER A 122 -24.71 15.11 0.08
C SER A 122 -26.04 15.79 -0.28
N ALA A 123 -26.76 15.27 -1.28
CA ALA A 123 -28.10 15.73 -1.61
C ALA A 123 -29.10 15.39 -0.49
N VAL A 124 -29.04 14.19 0.09
CA VAL A 124 -29.87 13.80 1.24
C VAL A 124 -29.59 14.71 2.44
N VAL A 125 -28.32 15.02 2.76
CA VAL A 125 -27.97 15.99 3.81
C VAL A 125 -28.65 17.33 3.56
N THR A 126 -28.56 17.83 2.32
CA THR A 126 -29.11 19.13 1.93
C THR A 126 -30.62 19.16 2.13
N ILE A 127 -31.32 18.08 1.76
CA ILE A 127 -32.77 17.94 1.94
C ILE A 127 -33.13 17.87 3.43
N LEU A 128 -32.44 17.04 4.21
CA LEU A 128 -32.70 16.89 5.64
C LEU A 128 -32.44 18.19 6.40
N PHE A 129 -31.39 18.94 6.02
CA PHE A 129 -31.11 20.25 6.59
C PHE A 129 -32.22 21.26 6.26
N ALA A 130 -32.70 21.29 5.01
CA ALA A 130 -33.78 22.19 4.60
C ALA A 130 -35.09 21.95 5.37
N VAL A 131 -35.31 20.73 5.88
CA VAL A 131 -36.47 20.34 6.70
C VAL A 131 -36.17 20.42 8.21
N GLY A 132 -34.97 20.87 8.61
CA GLY A 132 -34.60 21.06 10.01
C GLY A 132 -34.27 19.77 10.78
N LEU A 133 -33.87 18.70 10.08
CA LEU A 133 -33.54 17.39 10.67
C LEU A 133 -32.04 17.16 10.89
N VAL A 134 -31.18 18.06 10.42
CA VAL A 134 -29.73 18.03 10.72
C VAL A 134 -29.50 18.95 11.92
N THR A 135 -29.53 18.39 13.12
CA THR A 135 -29.62 19.17 14.37
C THR A 135 -28.56 18.84 15.41
N ASP A 136 -27.70 17.84 15.17
CA ASP A 136 -26.73 17.36 16.16
C ASP A 136 -25.28 17.30 15.64
N GLY A 137 -24.34 17.12 16.56
CA GLY A 137 -22.90 17.09 16.26
C GLY A 137 -22.50 15.96 15.29
N PRO A 138 -22.92 14.70 15.50
CA PRO A 138 -22.58 13.60 14.59
C PRO A 138 -23.09 13.82 13.16
N THR A 139 -24.34 14.25 12.99
CA THR A 139 -24.90 14.53 11.65
C THR A 139 -24.22 15.73 10.99
N GLY A 140 -23.81 16.75 11.76
CA GLY A 140 -22.99 17.86 11.28
C GLY A 140 -21.62 17.43 10.74
N LYS A 141 -20.92 16.53 11.43
CA LYS A 141 -19.63 15.98 10.97
C LYS A 141 -19.78 15.15 9.69
N ILE A 142 -20.84 14.34 9.60
CA ILE A 142 -21.16 13.59 8.38
C ILE A 142 -21.49 14.55 7.25
N ALA A 143 -22.30 15.59 7.50
CA ALA A 143 -22.65 16.63 6.54
C ALA A 143 -21.41 17.35 5.97
N LEU A 144 -20.44 17.68 6.82
CA LEU A 144 -19.17 18.28 6.40
C LEU A 144 -18.39 17.33 5.48
N LEU A 145 -18.21 16.07 5.90
CA LEU A 145 -17.47 15.08 5.12
C LEU A 145 -18.18 14.75 3.80
N SER A 146 -19.49 14.51 3.81
CA SER A 146 -20.27 14.27 2.60
C SER A 146 -20.21 15.45 1.65
N GLY A 147 -20.30 16.68 2.17
CA GLY A 147 -20.28 17.89 1.36
C GLY A 147 -18.94 18.09 0.69
N THR A 148 -17.85 17.98 1.45
CA THR A 148 -16.49 18.11 0.91
C THR A 148 -16.14 16.97 -0.05
N LEU A 149 -16.58 15.74 0.20
CA LEU A 149 -16.45 14.62 -0.74
C LEU A 149 -17.27 14.81 -2.03
N ALA A 150 -18.46 15.41 -1.94
CA ALA A 150 -19.26 15.78 -3.10
C ALA A 150 -18.59 16.90 -3.91
N LEU A 151 -17.95 17.88 -3.26
CA LEU A 151 -17.11 18.87 -3.95
C LEU A 151 -15.97 18.21 -4.74
N ALA A 152 -15.27 17.25 -4.12
CA ALA A 152 -14.23 16.46 -4.81
C ALA A 152 -14.79 15.68 -6.01
N GLY A 153 -15.96 15.06 -5.85
CA GLY A 153 -16.67 14.40 -6.95
C GLY A 153 -17.11 15.37 -8.04
N GLY A 154 -17.53 16.58 -7.68
CA GLY A 154 -17.86 17.65 -8.61
C GLY A 154 -16.66 18.07 -9.45
N CYS A 155 -15.49 18.28 -8.83
CA CYS A 155 -14.23 18.52 -9.54
C CYS A 155 -13.88 17.37 -10.48
N PHE A 156 -14.03 16.12 -10.04
CA PHE A 156 -13.79 14.94 -10.87
C PHE A 156 -14.74 14.87 -12.09
N PHE A 157 -16.05 15.08 -11.91
CA PHE A 157 -16.98 15.06 -13.04
C PHE A 157 -16.81 16.24 -13.99
N PHE A 158 -16.28 17.35 -13.50
CA PHE A 158 -15.91 18.48 -14.34
C PHE A 158 -14.77 18.10 -15.31
N THR A 159 -13.74 17.39 -14.84
CA THR A 159 -12.64 16.91 -15.69
C THR A 159 -13.10 15.82 -16.66
N GLU A 160 -14.07 14.99 -16.27
CA GLU A 160 -14.74 14.00 -17.12
C GLU A 160 -15.76 14.58 -18.12
N LYS A 161 -15.89 15.93 -18.21
CA LYS A 161 -16.84 16.65 -19.08
C LYS A 161 -18.33 16.37 -18.79
N ALA A 162 -18.66 15.77 -17.64
CA ALA A 162 -20.03 15.52 -17.21
C ALA A 162 -20.60 16.75 -16.46
N ARG A 163 -20.80 17.87 -17.19
CA ARG A 163 -21.11 19.19 -16.61
C ARG A 163 -22.33 19.21 -15.69
N LEU A 164 -23.43 18.57 -16.09
CA LEU A 164 -24.65 18.54 -15.27
C LEU A 164 -24.39 17.90 -13.91
N LEU A 165 -23.77 16.72 -13.92
CA LEU A 165 -23.46 15.98 -12.70
C LEU A 165 -22.44 16.73 -11.84
N ALA A 166 -21.42 17.33 -12.47
CA ALA A 166 -20.45 18.18 -11.79
C ALA A 166 -21.14 19.33 -11.05
N THR A 167 -22.03 20.08 -11.72
CA THR A 167 -22.77 21.19 -11.10
C THR A 167 -23.64 20.72 -9.95
N VAL A 168 -24.38 19.61 -10.12
CA VAL A 168 -25.22 19.04 -9.06
C VAL A 168 -24.39 18.71 -7.82
N LEU A 169 -23.24 18.04 -7.99
CA LEU A 169 -22.36 17.67 -6.89
C LEU A 169 -21.70 18.89 -6.23
N LEU A 170 -21.31 19.90 -7.00
CA LEU A 170 -20.74 21.14 -6.46
C LEU A 170 -21.78 21.92 -5.63
N VAL A 171 -23.01 22.04 -6.13
CA VAL A 171 -24.10 22.74 -5.43
C VAL A 171 -24.51 21.99 -4.17
N THR A 172 -24.83 20.70 -4.29
CA THR A 172 -25.23 19.87 -3.13
C THR A 172 -24.09 19.74 -2.12
N GLY A 173 -22.83 19.71 -2.58
CA GLY A 173 -21.65 19.71 -1.74
C GLY A 173 -21.52 21.00 -0.95
N ALA A 174 -21.65 22.16 -1.61
CA ALA A 174 -21.62 23.46 -0.95
C ALA A 174 -22.76 23.60 0.07
N CYS A 175 -23.99 23.20 -0.29
CA CYS A 175 -25.14 23.24 0.62
C CYS A 175 -24.91 22.36 1.86
N ALA A 176 -24.38 21.15 1.71
CA ALA A 176 -24.07 20.28 2.84
C ALA A 176 -22.95 20.82 3.74
N VAL A 177 -21.91 21.44 3.15
CA VAL A 177 -20.87 22.15 3.93
C VAL A 177 -21.51 23.30 4.70
N THR A 178 -22.34 24.12 4.07
CA THR A 178 -23.06 25.21 4.75
C THR A 178 -23.96 24.68 5.86
N ALA A 179 -24.73 23.62 5.61
CA ALA A 179 -25.57 22.96 6.61
C ALA A 179 -24.77 22.53 7.84
N SER A 180 -23.58 21.95 7.64
CA SER A 180 -22.74 21.49 8.74
C SER A 180 -22.29 22.63 9.67
N MET A 181 -22.10 23.85 9.16
CA MET A 181 -21.74 25.02 9.98
C MET A 181 -22.83 25.41 10.99
N PHE A 182 -24.10 25.11 10.69
CA PHE A 182 -25.23 25.46 11.57
C PHE A 182 -25.43 24.48 12.73
N THR A 183 -24.68 23.37 12.78
CA THR A 183 -24.80 22.37 13.85
C THR A 183 -24.08 22.75 15.15
N GLY A 184 -23.32 23.87 15.15
CA GLY A 184 -22.67 24.41 16.34
C GLY A 184 -21.43 23.64 16.82
N ALA A 185 -20.98 22.61 16.09
CA ALA A 185 -19.79 21.86 16.46
C ALA A 185 -18.51 22.62 16.06
N SER A 186 -17.67 22.98 17.02
CA SER A 186 -16.47 23.80 16.79
C SER A 186 -15.37 23.08 16.02
N ASP A 187 -15.34 21.75 16.04
CA ASP A 187 -14.40 20.92 15.29
C ASP A 187 -14.64 20.96 13.77
N ILE A 188 -15.89 21.23 13.34
CA ILE A 188 -16.26 21.46 11.94
C ILE A 188 -15.54 22.71 11.39
N LEU A 189 -15.48 23.79 12.17
CA LEU A 189 -14.83 25.04 11.77
C LEU A 189 -13.32 24.87 11.57
N PHE A 190 -12.67 24.05 12.40
CA PHE A 190 -11.25 23.74 12.26
C PHE A 190 -10.97 22.77 11.10
N ALA A 191 -11.87 21.83 10.84
CA ALA A 191 -11.68 20.83 9.79
C ALA A 191 -11.87 21.37 8.38
N LEU A 192 -12.81 22.29 8.18
CA LEU A 192 -13.17 22.78 6.85
C LEU A 192 -11.99 23.35 6.03
N PRO A 193 -11.14 24.26 6.56
CA PRO A 193 -10.01 24.79 5.78
C PRO A 193 -9.07 23.69 5.29
N LEU A 194 -8.75 22.70 6.15
CA LEU A 194 -7.87 21.60 5.81
C LEU A 194 -8.48 20.66 4.77
N LEU A 195 -9.79 20.38 4.85
CA LEU A 195 -10.50 19.60 3.85
C LEU A 195 -10.58 20.31 2.49
N LEU A 196 -10.76 21.64 2.47
CA LEU A 196 -10.80 22.41 1.23
C LEU A 196 -9.43 22.48 0.54
N VAL A 197 -8.33 22.56 1.30
CA VAL A 197 -6.96 22.49 0.74
C VAL A 197 -6.74 21.19 -0.04
N LEU A 198 -7.34 20.08 0.40
CA LEU A 198 -7.21 18.79 -0.27
C LEU A 198 -7.90 18.73 -1.64
N LEU A 199 -8.72 19.73 -2.02
CA LEU A 199 -9.28 19.83 -3.37
C LEU A 199 -8.26 20.34 -4.39
N LEU A 200 -7.17 20.98 -3.97
CA LEU A 200 -6.16 21.59 -4.86
C LEU A 200 -5.58 20.66 -5.94
N PRO A 201 -5.36 19.34 -5.69
CA PRO A 201 -4.90 18.41 -6.72
C PRO A 201 -5.92 18.20 -7.86
N LEU A 202 -7.22 18.45 -7.63
CA LEU A 202 -8.29 18.25 -8.61
C LEU A 202 -8.62 19.49 -9.43
N VAL A 203 -8.13 20.66 -9.03
CA VAL A 203 -8.43 21.93 -9.69
C VAL A 203 -7.20 22.48 -10.39
N THR A 204 -7.41 23.11 -11.55
CA THR A 204 -6.37 23.76 -12.35
C THR A 204 -6.81 25.18 -12.76
N GLY A 205 -5.84 26.02 -13.12
CA GLY A 205 -6.11 27.38 -13.61
C GLY A 205 -6.86 28.27 -12.60
N PRO A 206 -7.85 29.07 -13.03
CA PRO A 206 -8.50 30.07 -12.18
C PRO A 206 -9.29 29.45 -11.01
N PHE A 207 -9.75 28.21 -11.13
CA PHE A 207 -10.45 27.51 -10.05
C PHE A 207 -9.56 27.25 -8.83
N ARG A 208 -8.22 27.19 -8.98
CA ARG A 208 -7.31 27.13 -7.84
C ARG A 208 -7.41 28.37 -6.96
N LEU A 209 -7.54 29.56 -7.57
CA LEU A 209 -7.69 30.81 -6.82
C LEU A 209 -9.00 30.82 -6.03
N VAL A 210 -10.07 30.26 -6.59
CA VAL A 210 -11.36 30.09 -5.90
C VAL A 210 -11.19 29.20 -4.66
N VAL A 211 -10.55 28.03 -4.81
CA VAL A 211 -10.30 27.13 -3.66
C VAL A 211 -9.44 27.82 -2.60
N VAL A 212 -8.37 28.52 -2.99
CA VAL A 212 -7.52 29.28 -2.06
C VAL A 212 -8.33 30.37 -1.33
N ALA A 213 -9.17 31.12 -2.04
CA ALA A 213 -10.03 32.12 -1.43
C ALA A 213 -11.02 31.50 -0.42
N LEU A 214 -11.61 30.36 -0.74
CA LEU A 214 -12.47 29.60 0.18
C LEU A 214 -11.72 29.12 1.42
N VAL A 215 -10.48 28.64 1.26
CA VAL A 215 -9.62 28.24 2.39
C VAL A 215 -9.32 29.44 3.30
N VAL A 216 -8.98 30.60 2.72
CA VAL A 216 -8.72 31.83 3.48
C VAL A 216 -9.98 32.28 4.22
N ALA A 217 -11.14 32.28 3.55
CA ALA A 217 -12.41 32.64 4.16
C ALA A 217 -12.77 31.70 5.32
N ALA A 218 -12.68 30.38 5.11
CA ALA A 218 -12.94 29.37 6.14
C ALA A 218 -11.98 29.50 7.33
N SER A 219 -10.69 29.79 7.07
CA SER A 219 -9.69 30.03 8.12
C SER A 219 -9.98 31.30 8.92
N GLY A 220 -10.42 32.37 8.24
CA GLY A 220 -10.85 33.62 8.88
C GLY A 220 -12.07 33.40 9.79
N ILE A 221 -13.07 32.66 9.33
CA ILE A 221 -14.24 32.27 10.14
C ILE A 221 -13.78 31.49 11.38
N ALA A 222 -12.94 30.47 11.22
CA ALA A 222 -12.45 29.68 12.36
C ALA A 222 -11.69 30.51 13.40
N LEU A 223 -10.93 31.53 12.96
CA LEU A 223 -10.24 32.48 13.84
C LEU A 223 -11.22 33.40 14.59
N VAL A 224 -12.22 33.94 13.89
CA VAL A 224 -13.22 34.86 14.47
C VAL A 224 -14.06 34.17 15.55
N PHE A 225 -14.45 32.92 15.33
CA PHE A 225 -15.25 32.14 16.30
C PHE A 225 -14.40 31.51 17.43
N GLY A 226 -13.16 31.99 17.65
CA GLY A 226 -12.38 31.68 18.85
C GLY A 226 -11.91 30.22 18.97
N CYS A 227 -11.81 29.50 17.84
CA CYS A 227 -11.48 28.06 17.85
C CYS A 227 -10.03 27.76 18.33
N CYS A 228 -9.21 28.78 18.54
CA CYS A 228 -7.85 28.68 19.05
C CYS A 228 -7.75 29.17 20.51
N SER A 229 -8.15 28.34 21.48
CA SER A 229 -7.91 28.67 22.89
C SER A 229 -7.69 27.44 23.79
N ALA A 230 -6.64 26.64 23.53
CA ALA A 230 -5.94 25.78 24.52
C ALA A 230 -6.45 24.36 24.96
N PRO A 231 -7.68 23.84 24.74
CA PRO A 231 -8.06 22.51 25.25
C PRO A 231 -7.87 21.34 24.26
N VAL A 232 -7.49 21.56 23.00
CA VAL A 232 -7.39 20.45 22.02
C VAL A 232 -6.19 19.54 22.33
N ILE A 233 -5.02 20.12 22.59
CA ILE A 233 -3.81 19.34 22.93
C ILE A 233 -4.00 18.60 24.26
N ASN A 234 -4.60 19.25 25.26
CA ASN A 234 -4.87 18.62 26.56
C ASN A 234 -5.89 17.48 26.44
N ARG A 235 -6.94 17.63 25.62
CA ARG A 235 -7.91 16.54 25.36
C ARG A 235 -7.32 15.35 24.62
N VAL A 236 -6.42 15.57 23.66
CA VAL A 236 -5.70 14.47 22.98
C VAL A 236 -4.81 13.73 23.97
N LEU A 237 -4.13 14.46 24.87
CA LEU A 237 -3.32 13.85 25.93
C LEU A 237 -4.18 13.10 26.94
N ASP A 238 -5.37 13.58 27.27
CA ASP A 238 -6.27 12.94 28.22
C ASP A 238 -7.00 11.73 27.62
N GLN A 239 -7.43 11.80 26.35
CA GLN A 239 -7.85 10.62 25.58
C GLN A 239 -6.72 9.59 25.51
N GLY A 240 -5.48 10.05 25.32
CA GLY A 240 -4.31 9.19 25.31
C GLY A 240 -4.03 8.48 26.63
N LYS A 241 -4.35 9.12 27.75
CA LYS A 241 -4.30 8.48 29.08
C LYS A 241 -5.46 7.50 29.29
N ALA A 242 -6.65 7.79 28.77
CA ALA A 242 -7.84 6.94 28.90
C ALA A 242 -7.76 5.65 28.06
N LEU A 243 -7.36 5.76 26.79
CA LEU A 243 -7.26 4.65 25.83
C LEU A 243 -6.02 3.76 26.05
N GLY A 244 -5.05 4.23 26.83
CA GLY A 244 -3.73 3.63 26.97
C GLY A 244 -2.92 3.61 25.65
N PHE A 245 -1.67 3.13 25.74
CA PHE A 245 -0.78 3.09 24.57
C PHE A 245 -1.34 2.27 23.41
N ALA A 246 -2.00 1.15 23.70
CA ALA A 246 -2.57 0.29 22.67
C ALA A 246 -3.77 0.94 21.96
N GLY A 247 -4.66 1.62 22.69
CA GLY A 247 -5.82 2.31 22.11
C GLY A 247 -5.40 3.49 21.23
N LEU A 248 -4.43 4.30 21.70
CA LEU A 248 -3.80 5.34 20.89
C LEU A 248 -3.19 4.79 19.61
N LEU A 249 -2.49 3.66 19.69
CA LEU A 249 -1.88 3.03 18.53
C LEU A 249 -2.93 2.51 17.55
N GLY A 250 -4.06 1.98 18.04
CA GLY A 250 -5.17 1.55 17.20
C GLY A 250 -5.82 2.71 16.47
N TRP A 251 -6.08 3.81 17.16
CA TRP A 251 -6.60 5.04 16.56
C TRP A 251 -5.64 5.60 15.50
N ALA A 252 -4.34 5.66 15.83
CA ALA A 252 -3.30 6.09 14.91
C ALA A 252 -3.22 5.20 13.67
N PHE A 253 -3.32 3.87 13.81
CA PHE A 253 -3.32 2.96 12.66
C PHE A 253 -4.56 3.12 11.81
N LEU A 254 -5.76 3.22 12.40
CA LEU A 254 -6.98 3.45 11.67
C LEU A 254 -6.85 4.67 10.77
N ILE A 255 -6.26 5.76 11.24
CA ILE A 255 -6.25 7.03 10.49
C ILE A 255 -5.01 7.21 9.63
N LEU A 256 -3.81 6.97 10.18
CA LEU A 256 -2.56 7.28 9.48
C LEU A 256 -2.28 6.30 8.35
N ILE A 257 -2.72 5.03 8.44
CA ILE A 257 -2.50 4.05 7.37
C ILE A 257 -3.27 4.44 6.10
N PRO A 258 -4.60 4.70 6.14
CA PRO A 258 -5.32 5.24 5.00
C PRO A 258 -4.72 6.57 4.53
N LEU A 259 -4.44 7.51 5.45
CA LEU A 259 -3.91 8.82 5.10
C LEU A 259 -2.63 8.72 4.25
N VAL A 260 -1.64 7.96 4.71
CA VAL A 260 -0.38 7.75 3.98
C VAL A 260 -0.59 6.99 2.68
N THR A 261 -1.51 6.01 2.67
CA THR A 261 -1.81 5.21 1.48
C THR A 261 -2.35 6.08 0.34
N PHE A 262 -3.34 6.92 0.63
CA PHE A 262 -3.97 7.77 -0.37
C PHE A 262 -3.13 9.00 -0.71
N ALA A 263 -2.50 9.65 0.29
CA ALA A 263 -1.71 10.86 0.07
C ALA A 263 -0.54 10.65 -0.92
N ARG A 264 0.02 9.43 -0.97
CA ARG A 264 1.08 9.07 -1.93
C ARG A 264 0.66 9.14 -3.40
N GLN A 265 -0.64 9.11 -3.70
CA GLN A 265 -1.16 9.11 -5.06
C GLN A 265 -1.83 10.45 -5.45
N LEU A 266 -1.68 11.50 -4.64
CA LEU A 266 -2.19 12.84 -4.97
C LEU A 266 -1.50 13.49 -6.19
N SER A 267 -0.31 13.00 -6.55
CA SER A 267 0.46 13.45 -7.72
C SER A 267 0.37 12.51 -8.92
N SER A 268 -0.54 11.53 -8.90
CA SER A 268 -0.75 10.62 -10.03
C SER A 268 -1.19 11.38 -11.29
N ARG A 269 -0.87 10.84 -12.48
CA ARG A 269 -1.35 11.38 -13.76
C ARG A 269 -2.77 10.92 -14.09
N HIS A 270 -3.23 9.81 -13.50
CA HIS A 270 -4.55 9.24 -13.76
C HIS A 270 -5.61 9.94 -12.91
N GLN A 271 -6.47 10.75 -13.56
CA GLN A 271 -7.46 11.60 -12.87
C GLN A 271 -8.39 10.83 -11.91
N PRO A 272 -8.97 9.67 -12.27
CA PRO A 272 -9.77 8.87 -11.33
C PRO A 272 -8.99 8.45 -10.07
N THR A 273 -7.71 8.11 -10.20
CA THR A 273 -6.85 7.76 -9.06
C THR A 273 -6.63 8.97 -8.16
N VAL A 274 -6.33 10.14 -8.72
CA VAL A 274 -6.14 11.39 -7.94
C VAL A 274 -7.42 11.75 -7.19
N ALA A 275 -8.58 11.65 -7.84
CA ALA A 275 -9.87 11.93 -7.21
C ALA A 275 -10.14 11.01 -6.00
N LEU A 276 -9.94 9.70 -6.17
CA LEU A 276 -10.10 8.75 -5.07
C LEU A 276 -9.03 8.92 -3.97
N ALA A 277 -7.80 9.29 -4.34
CA ALA A 277 -6.74 9.62 -3.39
C ALA A 277 -7.10 10.86 -2.55
N VAL A 278 -7.62 11.91 -3.19
CA VAL A 278 -8.14 13.10 -2.49
C VAL A 278 -9.26 12.71 -1.54
N ALA A 279 -10.27 11.98 -2.02
CA ALA A 279 -11.39 11.54 -1.20
C ALA A 279 -10.94 10.70 0.01
N GLY A 280 -10.06 9.71 -0.18
CA GLY A 280 -9.53 8.89 0.91
C GLY A 280 -8.70 9.69 1.92
N THR A 281 -7.91 10.65 1.44
CA THR A 281 -7.15 11.59 2.28
C THR A 281 -8.07 12.51 3.08
N MET A 282 -9.16 13.00 2.48
CA MET A 282 -10.17 13.83 3.14
C MET A 282 -10.90 13.08 4.25
N VAL A 283 -11.32 11.83 4.00
CA VAL A 283 -11.94 11.00 5.05
C VAL A 283 -10.98 10.81 6.21
N ALA A 284 -9.75 10.38 5.95
CA ALA A 284 -8.76 10.18 7.01
C ALA A 284 -8.44 11.49 7.77
N THR A 285 -8.34 12.60 7.07
CA THR A 285 -8.07 13.92 7.66
C THR A 285 -9.25 14.38 8.51
N GLY A 286 -10.49 14.30 8.03
CA GLY A 286 -11.65 14.69 8.84
C GLY A 286 -11.76 13.87 10.13
N TYR A 287 -11.55 12.55 10.06
CA TYR A 287 -11.56 11.69 11.26
C TYR A 287 -10.39 11.97 12.21
N LEU A 288 -9.21 12.32 11.68
CA LEU A 288 -8.09 12.82 12.50
C LEU A 288 -8.54 14.03 13.31
N LEU A 289 -9.18 15.00 12.66
CA LEU A 289 -9.55 16.27 13.28
C LEU A 289 -10.71 16.15 14.25
N PHE A 290 -11.76 15.41 13.88
CA PHE A 290 -12.91 15.14 14.75
C PHE A 290 -12.53 14.29 15.96
N GLY A 291 -11.55 13.38 15.81
CA GLY A 291 -11.10 12.57 16.94
C GLY A 291 -10.28 13.35 17.97
N LEU A 292 -9.74 14.53 17.62
CA LEU A 292 -9.10 15.41 18.62
C LEU A 292 -10.11 16.02 19.60
N THR A 293 -11.39 16.04 19.23
CA THR A 293 -12.45 16.74 19.96
C THR A 293 -13.52 15.81 20.52
N SER A 294 -13.69 14.62 19.94
CA SER A 294 -14.77 13.67 20.25
C SER A 294 -14.36 12.21 20.04
N ALA A 295 -15.10 11.28 20.66
CA ALA A 295 -14.89 9.84 20.50
C ALA A 295 -15.53 9.31 19.20
N THR A 296 -15.02 9.76 18.06
CA THR A 296 -15.61 9.54 16.72
C THR A 296 -15.87 8.08 16.34
N PHE A 297 -15.10 7.13 16.88
CA PHE A 297 -15.26 5.70 16.61
C PHE A 297 -16.17 4.97 17.61
N GLU A 298 -16.67 5.66 18.63
CA GLU A 298 -17.69 5.17 19.56
C GLU A 298 -19.10 5.55 19.07
N GLU A 299 -19.20 6.64 18.30
CA GLU A 299 -20.42 7.06 17.64
C GLU A 299 -20.74 6.14 16.44
N ALA A 300 -21.75 5.27 16.59
CA ALA A 300 -22.18 4.31 15.56
C ALA A 300 -22.35 4.89 14.13
N PRO A 301 -23.03 6.03 13.91
CA PRO A 301 -23.19 6.57 12.55
C PRO A 301 -21.87 7.03 11.93
N LEU A 302 -20.95 7.61 12.73
CA LEU A 302 -19.61 7.98 12.25
C LEU A 302 -18.77 6.73 11.97
N ALA A 303 -18.66 5.80 12.92
CA ALA A 303 -17.88 4.59 12.73
C ALA A 303 -18.33 3.80 11.48
N GLY A 304 -19.64 3.64 11.28
CA GLY A 304 -20.19 2.99 10.09
C GLY A 304 -19.90 3.79 8.81
N PHE A 305 -20.05 5.12 8.84
CA PHE A 305 -19.75 5.98 7.69
C PHE A 305 -18.28 5.88 7.28
N TYR A 306 -17.37 5.91 8.25
CA TYR A 306 -15.94 5.73 8.05
C TYR A 306 -15.62 4.41 7.36
N LEU A 307 -16.13 3.31 7.93
CA LEU A 307 -15.90 1.95 7.46
C LEU A 307 -16.36 1.77 6.02
N LEU A 308 -17.62 2.13 5.72
CA LEU A 308 -18.19 1.93 4.41
C LEU A 308 -17.53 2.82 3.36
N THR A 309 -17.28 4.09 3.68
CA THR A 309 -16.64 5.03 2.76
C THR A 309 -15.21 4.62 2.45
N LEU A 310 -14.41 4.25 3.46
CA LEU A 310 -13.05 3.76 3.21
C LEU A 310 -13.02 2.44 2.47
N ALA A 311 -13.95 1.52 2.72
CA ALA A 311 -14.03 0.27 1.96
C ALA A 311 -14.34 0.55 0.48
N ALA A 312 -15.30 1.43 0.18
CA ALA A 312 -15.65 1.82 -1.18
C ALA A 312 -14.51 2.56 -1.90
N ILE A 313 -13.91 3.56 -1.25
CA ILE A 313 -12.79 4.30 -1.82
C ILE A 313 -11.61 3.35 -2.05
N SER A 314 -11.24 2.50 -1.08
CA SER A 314 -10.12 1.57 -1.22
C SER A 314 -10.33 0.59 -2.37
N ALA A 315 -11.52 -0.03 -2.45
CA ALA A 315 -11.84 -1.01 -3.48
C ALA A 315 -11.77 -0.39 -4.90
N SER A 316 -12.34 0.81 -5.08
CA SER A 316 -12.27 1.51 -6.36
C SER A 316 -10.88 2.09 -6.65
N PHE A 317 -10.15 2.54 -5.63
CA PHE A 317 -8.83 3.15 -5.78
C PHE A 317 -7.80 2.17 -6.35
N PHE A 318 -7.67 0.99 -5.76
CA PHE A 318 -6.72 -0.02 -6.27
C PHE A 318 -7.12 -0.52 -7.67
N ARG A 319 -8.42 -0.54 -7.97
CA ARG A 319 -8.92 -0.85 -9.30
C ARG A 319 -8.53 0.22 -10.33
N GLU A 320 -8.74 1.50 -10.04
CA GLU A 320 -8.34 2.59 -10.94
C GLU A 320 -6.81 2.67 -11.10
N LEU A 321 -6.06 2.35 -10.04
CA LEU A 321 -4.60 2.31 -10.07
C LEU A 321 -4.06 1.16 -10.94
N ASP A 322 -4.76 0.03 -11.01
CA ASP A 322 -4.39 -1.05 -11.93
C ASP A 322 -4.79 -0.75 -13.38
N LEU A 323 -5.88 -0.01 -13.55
CA LEU A 323 -6.36 0.45 -14.86
C LEU A 323 -5.56 1.63 -15.41
N SER A 324 -4.82 2.37 -14.58
CA SER A 324 -4.00 3.50 -15.06
C SER A 324 -2.83 3.06 -15.92
N CYS A 325 -2.43 1.79 -15.86
CA CYS A 325 -1.36 1.22 -16.67
C CYS A 325 -1.96 0.52 -17.91
N PHE A 326 -2.26 1.29 -18.95
CA PHE A 326 -2.96 0.81 -20.16
C PHE A 326 -2.28 1.16 -21.49
N LEU A 327 -1.14 1.84 -21.46
CA LEU A 327 -0.42 2.21 -22.69
C LEU A 327 0.51 1.08 -23.11
N ASP A 328 0.57 0.86 -24.42
CA ASP A 328 1.55 -0.04 -25.02
C ASP A 328 2.88 0.70 -25.26
N ARG A 329 3.98 -0.02 -25.08
CA ARG A 329 5.33 0.54 -25.24
C ARG A 329 5.63 0.85 -26.71
N ASN A 330 6.47 1.87 -26.93
CA ASN A 330 6.95 2.26 -28.26
C ASN A 330 8.45 1.99 -28.48
N VAL A 331 9.08 1.28 -27.54
CA VAL A 331 10.53 1.00 -27.53
C VAL A 331 10.78 -0.49 -27.47
N LYS A 332 11.92 -0.94 -27.99
CA LYS A 332 12.30 -2.36 -27.93
C LYS A 332 12.95 -2.71 -26.60
N VAL A 333 12.56 -3.83 -26.01
CA VAL A 333 13.09 -4.35 -24.75
C VAL A 333 13.74 -5.71 -24.96
N THR A 334 15.01 -5.83 -24.56
CA THR A 334 15.69 -7.13 -24.44
C THR A 334 15.66 -7.60 -22.98
N ALA A 335 15.18 -8.80 -22.69
CA ALA A 335 15.43 -9.46 -21.42
C ALA A 335 16.75 -10.23 -21.47
N THR A 336 17.60 -10.03 -20.46
CA THR A 336 18.84 -10.79 -20.30
C THR A 336 18.75 -11.65 -19.04
N VAL A 337 19.03 -12.94 -19.19
CA VAL A 337 19.01 -13.94 -18.12
C VAL A 337 20.35 -14.66 -18.10
N ILE A 338 20.95 -14.76 -16.91
CA ILE A 338 22.09 -15.65 -16.67
C ILE A 338 21.60 -16.82 -15.83
N THR A 339 22.07 -18.03 -16.12
CA THR A 339 21.51 -19.22 -15.47
C THR A 339 22.53 -20.36 -15.31
N LYS A 340 22.28 -21.21 -14.31
CA LYS A 340 22.97 -22.49 -14.11
C LYS A 340 22.10 -23.40 -13.23
N ASN A 341 21.71 -24.57 -13.75
CA ASN A 341 20.92 -25.58 -13.06
C ASN A 341 19.61 -25.05 -12.45
N GLU A 342 18.77 -24.46 -13.30
CA GLU A 342 17.48 -23.83 -12.97
C GLU A 342 16.31 -24.42 -13.78
N GLU A 343 16.33 -25.74 -14.08
CA GLU A 343 15.26 -26.39 -14.85
C GLU A 343 13.87 -26.22 -14.21
N ALA A 344 13.81 -26.09 -12.89
CA ALA A 344 12.57 -25.88 -12.13
C ALA A 344 11.97 -24.48 -12.29
N HIS A 345 12.74 -23.51 -12.79
CA HIS A 345 12.36 -22.10 -12.75
C HIS A 345 12.50 -21.39 -14.10
N ILE A 346 13.38 -21.85 -14.99
CA ILE A 346 13.70 -21.11 -16.21
C ILE A 346 12.49 -20.95 -17.15
N ALA A 347 11.61 -21.94 -17.29
CA ALA A 347 10.43 -21.85 -18.15
C ALA A 347 9.51 -20.68 -17.75
N ASP A 348 9.07 -20.67 -16.48
CA ASP A 348 8.19 -19.62 -15.96
C ASP A 348 8.87 -18.24 -15.97
N CYS A 349 10.20 -18.18 -15.77
CA CYS A 349 10.98 -16.94 -15.87
C CYS A 349 10.81 -16.32 -17.27
N LEU A 350 11.16 -17.10 -18.29
CA LEU A 350 11.17 -16.63 -19.68
C LEU A 350 9.75 -16.34 -20.17
N GLN A 351 8.76 -17.17 -19.82
CA GLN A 351 7.36 -16.91 -20.12
C GLN A 351 6.87 -15.60 -19.49
N SER A 352 7.23 -15.33 -18.23
CA SER A 352 6.86 -14.10 -17.56
C SER A 352 7.54 -12.87 -18.18
N ALA A 353 8.83 -12.98 -18.52
CA ALA A 353 9.62 -11.92 -19.14
C ALA A 353 9.10 -11.56 -20.55
N ARG A 354 8.59 -12.54 -21.31
CA ARG A 354 8.04 -12.34 -22.66
C ARG A 354 6.82 -11.40 -22.69
N GLN A 355 6.13 -11.19 -21.57
CA GLN A 355 5.07 -10.16 -21.47
C GLN A 355 5.59 -8.73 -21.70
N VAL A 356 6.90 -8.52 -21.58
CA VAL A 356 7.57 -7.21 -21.66
C VAL A 356 8.73 -7.20 -22.66
N ALA A 357 9.35 -8.35 -22.94
CA ALA A 357 10.53 -8.42 -23.80
C ALA A 357 10.20 -8.80 -25.24
N ASP A 358 10.77 -8.04 -26.18
CA ASP A 358 10.75 -8.32 -27.62
C ASP A 358 11.84 -9.35 -27.99
N GLU A 359 12.95 -9.33 -27.25
CA GLU A 359 14.10 -10.23 -27.40
C GLU A 359 14.44 -10.83 -26.03
N ILE A 360 14.76 -12.13 -25.96
CA ILE A 360 15.19 -12.81 -24.75
C ILE A 360 16.53 -13.51 -25.01
N ILE A 361 17.54 -13.14 -24.22
CA ILE A 361 18.89 -13.68 -24.28
C ILE A 361 19.20 -14.42 -22.99
N VAL A 362 19.59 -15.69 -23.12
CA VAL A 362 19.98 -16.56 -22.02
C VAL A 362 21.45 -16.94 -22.16
N LEU A 363 22.26 -16.59 -21.16
CA LEU A 363 23.61 -17.11 -21.01
C LEU A 363 23.66 -18.18 -19.92
N ASP A 364 23.86 -19.42 -20.33
CA ASP A 364 24.00 -20.57 -19.45
C ASP A 364 25.47 -20.79 -19.07
N SER A 365 25.73 -21.09 -17.80
CA SER A 365 27.08 -21.27 -17.26
C SER A 365 27.48 -22.74 -17.03
N GLY A 366 27.09 -23.59 -17.97
CA GLY A 366 27.37 -25.02 -17.97
C GLY A 366 26.42 -25.80 -17.08
N SER A 367 25.11 -25.68 -17.35
CA SER A 367 24.09 -26.50 -16.71
C SER A 367 24.24 -27.97 -17.08
N THR A 368 23.96 -28.85 -16.12
CA THR A 368 23.99 -30.31 -16.27
C THR A 368 22.59 -30.93 -16.18
N ASP A 369 21.58 -30.11 -15.92
CA ASP A 369 20.17 -30.47 -15.91
C ASP A 369 19.49 -30.04 -17.23
N ARG A 370 18.14 -30.05 -17.29
CA ARG A 370 17.41 -29.69 -18.51
C ARG A 370 17.30 -28.18 -18.78
N THR A 371 18.02 -27.34 -18.04
CA THR A 371 17.90 -25.86 -18.15
C THR A 371 18.05 -25.35 -19.58
N VAL A 372 19.09 -25.80 -20.30
CA VAL A 372 19.39 -25.32 -21.66
C VAL A 372 18.30 -25.74 -22.65
N ASP A 373 17.85 -27.00 -22.57
CA ASP A 373 16.82 -27.53 -23.45
C ASP A 373 15.48 -26.83 -23.25
N ILE A 374 15.15 -26.48 -22.01
CA ILE A 374 13.97 -25.68 -21.69
C ILE A 374 14.15 -24.25 -22.21
N ALA A 375 15.30 -23.61 -21.94
CA ALA A 375 15.55 -22.23 -22.36
C ALA A 375 15.40 -22.03 -23.87
N ARG A 376 15.87 -22.99 -24.68
CA ARG A 376 15.76 -22.97 -26.15
C ARG A 376 14.32 -22.95 -26.69
N GLN A 377 13.35 -23.36 -25.87
CA GLN A 377 11.93 -23.32 -26.27
C GLN A 377 11.31 -21.93 -26.14
N TYR A 378 11.90 -21.06 -25.31
CA TYR A 378 11.30 -19.77 -24.94
C TYR A 378 12.16 -18.55 -25.30
N ALA A 379 13.49 -18.70 -25.37
CA ALA A 379 14.42 -17.60 -25.62
C ALA A 379 14.84 -17.54 -27.09
N ASP A 380 15.19 -16.34 -27.55
CA ASP A 380 15.62 -16.09 -28.94
C ASP A 380 17.10 -16.39 -29.13
N VAL A 381 17.90 -16.18 -28.08
CA VAL A 381 19.33 -16.51 -28.04
C VAL A 381 19.63 -17.31 -26.77
N VAL A 382 20.25 -18.49 -26.94
CA VAL A 382 20.75 -19.31 -25.84
C VAL A 382 22.19 -19.68 -26.13
N GLU A 383 23.10 -19.28 -25.25
CA GLU A 383 24.53 -19.59 -25.37
C GLU A 383 25.05 -20.21 -24.07
N VAL A 384 25.82 -21.29 -24.21
CA VAL A 384 26.50 -21.96 -23.09
C VAL A 384 27.94 -21.46 -23.06
N THR A 385 28.38 -20.96 -21.91
CA THR A 385 29.69 -20.34 -21.72
C THR A 385 30.25 -20.63 -20.31
N ASP A 386 31.46 -20.14 -20.02
CA ASP A 386 32.11 -20.28 -18.73
C ASP A 386 31.44 -19.42 -17.62
N TRP A 387 31.88 -19.57 -16.37
CA TRP A 387 31.39 -18.78 -15.24
C TRP A 387 32.47 -17.80 -14.73
N PRO A 388 32.57 -16.59 -15.30
CA PRO A 388 33.51 -15.57 -14.84
C PRO A 388 33.03 -14.82 -13.58
N GLY A 389 31.81 -15.09 -13.12
CA GLY A 389 31.13 -14.38 -12.03
C GLY A 389 29.95 -13.53 -12.50
N PHE A 390 29.12 -13.07 -11.55
CA PHE A 390 27.84 -12.42 -11.85
C PHE A 390 27.97 -11.17 -12.72
N GLY A 391 28.87 -10.23 -12.36
CA GLY A 391 29.01 -8.96 -13.06
C GLY A 391 29.44 -9.13 -14.52
N VAL A 392 30.52 -9.88 -14.76
CA VAL A 392 31.05 -10.13 -16.11
C VAL A 392 30.06 -10.92 -16.95
N GLN A 393 29.38 -11.92 -16.38
CA GLN A 393 28.39 -12.69 -17.12
C GLN A 393 27.16 -11.84 -17.52
N LYS A 394 26.67 -10.98 -16.62
CA LYS A 394 25.59 -10.03 -16.95
C LYS A 394 26.04 -8.99 -17.98
N GLN A 395 27.30 -8.56 -17.96
CA GLN A 395 27.88 -7.67 -18.97
C GLN A 395 27.92 -8.35 -20.35
N ARG A 396 28.37 -9.60 -20.44
CA ARG A 396 28.35 -10.39 -21.69
C ARG A 396 26.93 -10.53 -22.25
N ALA A 397 25.93 -10.71 -21.39
CA ALA A 397 24.53 -10.78 -21.81
C ALA A 397 24.04 -9.40 -22.32
N LEU A 398 24.41 -8.31 -21.65
CA LEU A 398 24.10 -6.94 -22.05
C LEU A 398 24.69 -6.57 -23.42
N GLU A 399 25.91 -7.02 -23.72
CA GLU A 399 26.60 -6.74 -24.99
C GLU A 399 25.92 -7.41 -26.19
N LYS A 400 25.14 -8.47 -25.96
CA LYS A 400 24.35 -9.15 -27.00
C LYS A 400 22.97 -8.51 -27.20
N ALA A 401 22.51 -7.67 -26.27
CA ALA A 401 21.18 -7.09 -26.32
C ALA A 401 21.02 -6.07 -27.45
N THR A 402 19.95 -6.21 -28.25
CA THR A 402 19.68 -5.32 -29.39
C THR A 402 18.63 -4.24 -29.07
N GLY A 403 17.80 -4.44 -28.05
CA GLY A 403 16.76 -3.50 -27.63
C GLY A 403 17.31 -2.19 -27.05
N ASP A 404 16.52 -1.13 -27.13
CA ASP A 404 16.86 0.18 -26.54
C ASP A 404 16.89 0.12 -25.01
N TRP A 405 16.05 -0.76 -24.46
CA TRP A 405 15.93 -1.05 -23.05
C TRP A 405 16.30 -2.48 -22.73
N VAL A 406 16.85 -2.70 -21.53
CA VAL A 406 17.23 -4.02 -21.05
C VAL A 406 16.56 -4.31 -19.72
N LEU A 407 15.90 -5.47 -19.64
CA LEU A 407 15.41 -6.09 -18.41
C LEU A 407 16.37 -7.21 -17.99
N SER A 408 17.26 -6.92 -17.04
CA SER A 408 18.18 -7.92 -16.50
C SER A 408 17.54 -8.67 -15.34
N ILE A 409 16.97 -9.84 -15.61
CA ILE A 409 16.19 -10.65 -14.66
C ILE A 409 16.91 -11.96 -14.34
N ASP A 410 16.84 -12.41 -13.10
CA ASP A 410 17.44 -13.69 -12.69
C ASP A 410 16.47 -14.87 -12.97
N ALA A 411 16.99 -16.08 -13.18
CA ALA A 411 16.17 -17.26 -13.54
C ALA A 411 15.13 -17.66 -12.46
N ASP A 412 15.30 -17.22 -11.22
CA ASP A 412 14.40 -17.42 -10.08
C ASP A 412 13.41 -16.25 -9.86
N GLU A 413 13.36 -15.29 -10.78
CA GLU A 413 12.45 -14.13 -10.74
C GLU A 413 11.31 -14.23 -11.78
N ARG A 414 10.15 -13.61 -11.50
CA ARG A 414 9.00 -13.55 -12.43
C ARG A 414 8.41 -12.15 -12.51
N VAL A 415 8.11 -11.71 -13.73
CA VAL A 415 7.33 -10.50 -13.98
C VAL A 415 5.85 -10.80 -13.79
N THR A 416 5.24 -10.20 -12.76
CA THR A 416 3.79 -10.33 -12.54
C THR A 416 3.02 -9.60 -13.66
N PRO A 417 1.78 -10.02 -14.00
CA PRO A 417 0.99 -9.33 -15.01
C PRO A 417 0.76 -7.84 -14.69
N GLY A 418 0.62 -7.49 -13.40
CA GLY A 418 0.52 -6.10 -12.95
C GLY A 418 1.80 -5.31 -13.21
N LEU A 419 2.96 -5.90 -12.93
CA LEU A 419 4.25 -5.28 -13.22
C LEU A 419 4.50 -5.16 -14.73
N ALA A 420 4.11 -6.15 -15.54
CA ALA A 420 4.24 -6.09 -16.98
C ALA A 420 3.45 -4.92 -17.58
N ARG A 421 2.19 -4.73 -17.16
CA ARG A 421 1.38 -3.56 -17.57
C ARG A 421 2.02 -2.25 -17.17
N GLU A 422 2.55 -2.16 -15.95
CA GLU A 422 3.21 -0.94 -15.48
C GLU A 422 4.49 -0.65 -16.26
N ILE A 423 5.31 -1.66 -16.55
CA ILE A 423 6.51 -1.49 -17.38
C ILE A 423 6.12 -1.00 -18.78
N ASN A 424 5.17 -1.66 -19.44
CA ASN A 424 4.73 -1.26 -20.78
C ASN A 424 4.19 0.18 -20.79
N HIS A 425 3.42 0.56 -19.77
CA HIS A 425 2.91 1.92 -19.62
C HIS A 425 4.03 2.96 -19.47
N HIS A 426 5.00 2.72 -18.58
CA HIS A 426 6.12 3.65 -18.40
C HIS A 426 7.05 3.69 -19.61
N LEU A 427 7.17 2.60 -20.37
CA LEU A 427 7.99 2.57 -21.58
C LEU A 427 7.29 3.13 -22.82
N ALA A 428 5.99 3.42 -22.76
CA ALA A 428 5.28 4.18 -23.79
C ALA A 428 5.75 5.63 -23.85
N GLU A 429 5.93 6.25 -22.67
CA GLU A 429 6.46 7.60 -22.48
C GLU A 429 7.47 7.60 -21.32
N PRO A 430 8.72 7.19 -21.55
CA PRO A 430 9.72 7.05 -20.49
C PRO A 430 9.94 8.33 -19.70
N ASP A 431 9.68 8.27 -18.40
CA ASP A 431 9.84 9.36 -17.44
C ASP A 431 11.06 9.20 -16.53
N ALA A 432 11.89 8.19 -16.82
CA ALA A 432 13.18 7.91 -16.24
C ALA A 432 14.05 7.14 -17.26
N ASP A 433 15.34 6.99 -16.97
CA ASP A 433 16.26 6.19 -17.78
C ASP A 433 16.47 4.78 -17.20
N ALA A 434 16.05 4.57 -15.96
CA ALA A 434 16.07 3.26 -15.33
C ALA A 434 15.04 3.14 -14.21
N TYR A 435 14.61 1.91 -13.97
CA TYR A 435 13.58 1.54 -13.03
C TYR A 435 14.05 0.42 -12.10
N LYS A 436 13.87 0.67 -10.79
CA LYS A 436 13.97 -0.35 -9.76
C LYS A 436 12.66 -1.11 -9.68
N LEU A 437 12.76 -2.44 -9.62
CA LEU A 437 11.62 -3.35 -9.54
C LEU A 437 11.60 -3.97 -8.14
N PRO A 438 10.68 -3.56 -7.25
CA PRO A 438 10.59 -4.12 -5.91
C PRO A 438 10.31 -5.62 -5.91
N TRP A 439 11.07 -6.37 -5.12
CA TRP A 439 10.82 -7.80 -4.96
C TRP A 439 9.54 -8.09 -4.19
N ALA A 440 8.85 -9.14 -4.63
CA ALA A 440 7.90 -9.94 -3.86
C ALA A 440 8.55 -11.29 -3.58
N VAL A 441 9.38 -11.34 -2.54
CA VAL A 441 10.04 -12.58 -2.13
C VAL A 441 8.97 -13.60 -1.74
N THR A 442 8.99 -14.76 -2.38
CA THR A 442 8.04 -15.84 -2.12
C THR A 442 8.79 -17.03 -1.54
N LEU A 443 8.43 -17.42 -0.32
CA LEU A 443 9.03 -18.51 0.43
C LEU A 443 7.95 -19.47 0.90
N TYR A 444 8.15 -20.77 0.64
CA TYR A 444 7.24 -21.83 1.08
C TYR A 444 5.77 -21.57 0.67
N GLY A 445 5.57 -21.08 -0.57
CA GLY A 445 4.25 -20.74 -1.10
C GLY A 445 3.62 -19.44 -0.55
N THR A 446 4.33 -18.71 0.32
CA THR A 446 3.85 -17.43 0.88
C THR A 446 4.67 -16.27 0.35
N ARG A 447 3.99 -15.30 -0.27
CA ARG A 447 4.58 -14.02 -0.64
C ARG A 447 4.75 -13.13 0.59
N LEU A 448 5.95 -12.58 0.75
CA LEU A 448 6.32 -11.69 1.83
C LEU A 448 6.20 -10.23 1.38
N ASP A 449 5.25 -9.50 1.94
CA ASP A 449 5.09 -8.06 1.65
C ASP A 449 5.72 -7.18 2.75
N PHE A 450 6.02 -7.76 3.91
CA PHE A 450 6.47 -7.08 5.11
C PHE A 450 7.86 -7.55 5.57
N GLY A 451 8.37 -6.97 6.65
CA GLY A 451 9.71 -7.28 7.14
C GLY A 451 10.82 -6.74 6.22
N ARG A 452 11.69 -7.63 5.72
CA ARG A 452 12.85 -7.27 4.88
C ARG A 452 12.73 -7.69 3.41
N SER A 453 11.57 -8.15 2.97
CA SER A 453 11.35 -8.69 1.63
C SER A 453 11.30 -7.65 0.50
N GLY A 454 11.09 -6.36 0.80
CA GLY A 454 10.80 -5.34 -0.22
C GLY A 454 12.00 -4.58 -0.80
N ARG A 455 13.17 -5.20 -0.98
CA ARG A 455 14.29 -4.52 -1.68
C ARG A 455 13.88 -4.29 -3.13
N ALA A 456 14.25 -3.13 -3.69
CA ALA A 456 14.01 -2.81 -5.09
C ALA A 456 15.34 -2.77 -5.85
N PRO A 457 15.82 -3.92 -6.37
CA PRO A 457 16.95 -3.92 -7.29
C PRO A 457 16.63 -3.12 -8.56
N LEU A 458 17.66 -2.51 -9.11
CA LEU A 458 17.62 -1.94 -10.45
C LEU A 458 17.64 -3.10 -11.44
N ARG A 459 16.63 -3.20 -12.30
CA ARG A 459 16.44 -4.35 -13.21
C ARG A 459 16.11 -3.93 -14.63
N LEU A 460 15.48 -2.77 -14.82
CA LEU A 460 15.09 -2.24 -16.13
C LEU A 460 15.84 -0.92 -16.39
N PHE A 461 16.50 -0.78 -17.52
CA PHE A 461 17.30 0.41 -17.84
C PHE A 461 17.50 0.61 -19.34
N ARG A 462 17.72 1.85 -19.78
CA ARG A 462 18.19 2.16 -21.13
C ARG A 462 19.58 1.56 -21.34
N ARG A 463 19.74 0.79 -22.42
CA ARG A 463 20.97 0.04 -22.73
C ARG A 463 22.19 0.94 -22.87
N GLU A 464 22.04 2.04 -23.60
CA GLU A 464 23.16 2.92 -23.97
C GLU A 464 23.92 3.42 -22.74
N GLY A 465 25.24 3.21 -22.71
CA GLY A 465 26.14 3.71 -21.67
C GLY A 465 26.10 2.96 -20.34
N VAL A 466 25.20 1.98 -20.15
CA VAL A 466 25.13 1.18 -18.92
C VAL A 466 26.17 0.06 -18.93
N ARG A 467 26.77 -0.21 -17.76
CA ARG A 467 27.70 -1.33 -17.56
C ARG A 467 27.43 -2.06 -16.26
N PHE A 468 27.76 -3.34 -16.18
CA PHE A 468 27.83 -4.06 -14.92
C PHE A 468 29.23 -3.92 -14.31
N SER A 469 29.31 -3.78 -12.98
CA SER A 469 30.59 -3.79 -12.27
C SER A 469 31.23 -5.19 -12.26
N ASP A 470 32.56 -5.27 -12.28
CA ASP A 470 33.33 -6.53 -12.21
C ASP A 470 33.30 -7.23 -10.82
N ALA A 471 32.35 -6.87 -9.96
CA ALA A 471 32.23 -7.47 -8.64
C ALA A 471 31.78 -8.95 -8.74
N MET A 472 32.53 -9.84 -8.07
CA MET A 472 32.19 -11.26 -7.98
C MET A 472 30.88 -11.53 -7.21
N VAL A 473 30.52 -10.65 -6.28
CA VAL A 473 29.26 -10.69 -5.52
C VAL A 473 28.77 -9.26 -5.26
N HIS A 474 27.46 -9.04 -5.29
CA HIS A 474 26.84 -7.70 -5.15
C HIS A 474 27.21 -6.74 -6.28
N GLU A 475 27.07 -7.22 -7.51
CA GLU A 475 27.21 -6.42 -8.71
C GLU A 475 26.29 -5.19 -8.69
N LYS A 476 26.79 -4.09 -9.26
CA LYS A 476 26.05 -2.86 -9.44
C LYS A 476 25.90 -2.61 -10.93
N ILE A 477 24.70 -2.20 -11.31
CA ILE A 477 24.45 -1.59 -12.61
C ILE A 477 24.93 -0.14 -12.51
N LEU A 478 25.97 0.17 -13.27
CA LEU A 478 26.56 1.49 -13.38
C LEU A 478 25.79 2.26 -14.46
N ILE A 479 24.96 3.21 -14.02
CA ILE A 479 24.24 4.11 -14.91
C ILE A 479 25.10 5.37 -15.11
N PRO A 480 25.19 5.92 -16.33
CA PRO A 480 25.85 7.21 -16.58
C PRO A 480 25.34 8.33 -15.66
N GLU A 481 26.23 9.29 -15.35
CA GLU A 481 25.87 10.45 -14.54
C GLU A 481 24.76 11.29 -15.20
N GLY A 482 23.93 11.93 -14.37
CA GLY A 482 22.81 12.75 -14.84
C GLY A 482 21.54 11.98 -15.24
N ARG A 483 21.55 10.65 -15.24
CA ARG A 483 20.38 9.83 -15.56
C ARG A 483 19.39 9.70 -14.40
N THR A 484 18.10 9.68 -14.74
CA THR A 484 17.02 9.60 -13.75
C THR A 484 16.67 8.15 -13.44
N VAL A 485 16.59 7.81 -12.15
CA VAL A 485 16.20 6.47 -11.68
C VAL A 485 14.92 6.55 -10.86
N LYS A 486 13.90 5.79 -11.24
CA LYS A 486 12.62 5.67 -10.51
C LYS A 486 12.40 4.26 -9.97
N THR A 487 11.39 4.08 -9.13
CA THR A 487 11.00 2.76 -8.58
C THR A 487 9.56 2.51 -8.96
N LEU A 488 9.28 1.36 -9.59
CA LEU A 488 7.92 0.96 -9.94
C LEU A 488 7.16 0.43 -8.72
N ARG A 489 5.83 0.43 -8.79
CA ARG A 489 4.94 -0.09 -7.74
C ARG A 489 4.84 -1.62 -7.79
N GLY A 490 4.71 -2.15 -9.01
CA GLY A 490 4.55 -3.54 -9.34
C GLY A 490 5.68 -4.38 -8.77
N ARG A 491 5.36 -5.61 -8.39
CA ARG A 491 6.31 -6.49 -7.73
C ARG A 491 6.88 -7.51 -8.70
N LEU A 492 8.19 -7.71 -8.59
CA LEU A 492 8.93 -8.79 -9.25
C LEU A 492 8.98 -9.97 -8.28
N THR A 493 8.25 -11.05 -8.58
CA THR A 493 8.26 -12.24 -7.72
C THR A 493 9.66 -12.83 -7.70
N HIS A 494 10.17 -13.18 -6.52
CA HIS A 494 11.52 -13.74 -6.36
C HIS A 494 11.51 -15.00 -5.49
N TYR A 495 11.94 -16.13 -6.06
CA TYR A 495 12.03 -17.42 -5.37
C TYR A 495 13.43 -17.63 -4.78
N THR A 496 13.70 -17.00 -3.64
CA THR A 496 15.07 -16.93 -3.09
C THR A 496 15.60 -18.26 -2.52
N HIS A 497 14.72 -19.14 -2.04
CA HIS A 497 15.10 -20.41 -1.38
C HIS A 497 14.23 -21.55 -1.90
N ARG A 498 14.87 -22.70 -2.16
CA ARG A 498 14.23 -23.96 -2.58
C ARG A 498 13.50 -24.60 -1.40
N ASP A 499 14.18 -24.67 -0.26
CA ASP A 499 13.68 -25.21 0.99
C ASP A 499 14.37 -24.51 2.19
N PHE A 500 14.00 -24.94 3.40
CA PHE A 500 14.52 -24.40 4.64
C PHE A 500 16.00 -24.74 4.90
N GLY A 501 16.44 -25.93 4.49
CA GLY A 501 17.85 -26.35 4.63
C GLY A 501 18.77 -25.46 3.80
N HIS A 502 18.41 -25.24 2.53
CA HIS A 502 19.12 -24.31 1.65
C HIS A 502 19.12 -22.88 2.22
N ALA A 503 18.02 -22.42 2.82
CA ALA A 503 17.96 -21.11 3.46
C ALA A 503 18.94 -20.99 4.65
N LEU A 504 19.05 -22.02 5.49
CA LEU A 504 19.98 -22.06 6.62
C LEU A 504 21.44 -22.06 6.18
N GLU A 505 21.81 -22.91 5.22
CA GLU A 505 23.17 -23.00 4.70
C GLU A 505 23.61 -21.65 4.10
N LYS A 506 22.73 -21.07 3.27
CA LYS A 506 22.95 -19.74 2.68
C LYS A 506 23.12 -18.70 3.79
N SER A 507 22.21 -18.64 4.76
CA SER A 507 22.30 -17.68 5.88
C SER A 507 23.62 -17.79 6.64
N ALA A 508 24.07 -19.01 6.96
CA ALA A 508 25.34 -19.25 7.65
C ALA A 508 26.55 -18.80 6.82
N LYS A 509 26.59 -19.15 5.52
CA LYS A 509 27.66 -18.75 4.60
C LYS A 509 27.77 -17.23 4.48
N TYR A 510 26.64 -16.53 4.29
CA TYR A 510 26.61 -15.07 4.19
C TYR A 510 26.96 -14.39 5.53
N ALA A 511 26.58 -14.98 6.67
CA ALA A 511 26.96 -14.48 7.98
C ALA A 511 28.48 -14.57 8.19
N TRP A 512 29.08 -15.70 7.81
CA TRP A 512 30.52 -15.91 7.88
C TRP A 512 31.31 -14.96 6.98
N LEU A 513 30.95 -14.85 5.69
CA LEU A 513 31.56 -13.87 4.78
C LEU A 513 31.43 -12.44 5.33
N GLY A 514 30.26 -12.09 5.88
CA GLY A 514 30.03 -10.80 6.52
C GLY A 514 30.92 -10.55 7.74
N SER A 515 31.30 -11.58 8.50
CA SER A 515 32.24 -11.48 9.62
C SER A 515 33.66 -11.19 9.13
N GLN A 516 34.14 -11.92 8.11
CA GLN A 516 35.46 -11.73 7.51
C GLN A 516 35.62 -10.33 6.92
N GLU A 517 34.61 -9.85 6.19
CA GLU A 517 34.62 -8.51 5.60
C GLU A 517 34.66 -7.41 6.66
N LYS A 518 33.91 -7.58 7.76
CA LYS A 518 33.96 -6.63 8.88
C LYS A 518 35.32 -6.66 9.58
N TYR A 519 35.90 -7.85 9.73
CA TYR A 519 37.22 -8.03 10.32
C TYR A 519 38.30 -7.34 9.48
N ARG A 520 38.29 -7.52 8.15
CA ARG A 520 39.16 -6.82 7.20
C ARG A 520 39.07 -5.30 7.31
N LYS A 521 37.87 -4.78 7.63
CA LYS A 521 37.62 -3.35 7.89
C LYS A 521 38.01 -2.88 9.30
N GLY A 522 38.76 -3.69 10.05
CA GLY A 522 39.21 -3.38 11.41
C GLY A 522 38.09 -3.32 12.46
N LYS A 523 36.87 -3.78 12.14
CA LYS A 523 35.78 -3.82 13.13
C LYS A 523 36.02 -4.98 14.08
N THR A 524 35.68 -4.80 15.35
CA THR A 524 35.82 -5.86 16.36
C THR A 524 34.58 -5.95 17.23
N THR A 525 34.40 -7.09 17.88
CA THR A 525 33.38 -7.30 18.91
C THR A 525 34.07 -7.89 20.14
N ARG A 526 33.89 -7.28 21.31
CA ARG A 526 34.62 -7.65 22.54
C ARG A 526 33.89 -8.74 23.34
N THR A 527 32.57 -8.70 23.38
CA THR A 527 31.71 -9.58 24.20
C THR A 527 30.59 -10.21 23.36
N LEU A 528 30.02 -11.31 23.85
CA LEU A 528 28.86 -11.98 23.21
C LEU A 528 27.51 -11.28 23.50
N LEU A 529 27.48 -10.30 24.42
CA LEU A 529 26.28 -9.49 24.68
C LEU A 529 25.86 -8.69 23.45
N TYR A 530 26.82 -8.10 22.73
CA TYR A 530 26.52 -7.31 21.54
C TYR A 530 25.91 -8.14 20.39
N PRO A 531 26.47 -9.30 19.98
CA PRO A 531 25.82 -10.21 19.03
C PRO A 531 24.40 -10.61 19.44
N THR A 532 24.20 -10.96 20.71
CA THR A 532 22.90 -11.39 21.25
C THR A 532 21.86 -10.28 21.13
N PHE A 533 22.19 -9.09 21.65
CA PHE A 533 21.32 -7.92 21.52
C PHE A 533 21.07 -7.56 20.06
N ARG A 534 22.08 -7.68 19.19
CA ARG A 534 21.92 -7.39 17.77
C ARG A 534 21.00 -8.36 17.05
N GLY A 535 21.04 -9.64 17.40
CA GLY A 535 20.08 -10.65 16.94
C GLY A 535 18.66 -10.28 17.37
N LEU A 536 18.46 -10.09 18.69
CA LEU A 536 17.16 -9.71 19.25
C LEU A 536 16.59 -8.42 18.62
N MET A 537 17.39 -7.37 18.49
CA MET A 537 16.97 -6.14 17.83
C MET A 537 16.64 -6.35 16.35
N THR A 538 17.33 -7.28 15.67
CA THR A 538 16.98 -7.63 14.28
C THR A 538 15.62 -8.32 14.22
N PHE A 539 15.33 -9.24 15.14
CA PHE A 539 14.01 -9.87 15.23
C PHE A 539 12.92 -8.81 15.47
N ILE A 540 13.08 -7.94 16.47
CA ILE A 540 12.11 -6.89 16.78
C ILE A 540 11.90 -5.97 15.57
N GLN A 541 12.99 -5.58 14.90
CA GLN A 541 12.92 -4.73 13.72
C GLN A 541 12.16 -5.40 12.57
N VAL A 542 12.47 -6.66 12.25
CA VAL A 542 11.89 -7.34 11.09
C VAL A 542 10.45 -7.77 11.37
N TYR A 543 10.19 -8.32 12.55
CA TYR A 543 8.89 -8.88 12.89
C TYR A 543 7.88 -7.80 13.31
N PHE A 544 8.21 -6.95 14.28
CA PHE A 544 7.25 -5.97 14.83
C PHE A 544 7.31 -4.63 14.10
N ILE A 545 8.48 -3.98 14.02
CA ILE A 545 8.58 -2.61 13.47
C ILE A 545 8.26 -2.59 11.97
N ARG A 546 8.66 -3.64 11.24
CA ARG A 546 8.39 -3.77 9.81
C ARG A 546 7.17 -4.65 9.49
N PHE A 547 6.34 -4.94 10.49
CA PHE A 547 5.10 -5.70 10.35
C PHE A 547 5.26 -7.10 9.72
N GLY A 548 6.43 -7.75 9.87
CA GLY A 548 6.67 -9.10 9.35
C GLY A 548 5.68 -10.15 9.85
N PHE A 549 5.05 -9.93 11.01
CA PHE A 549 3.98 -10.80 11.52
C PHE A 549 2.73 -10.84 10.60
N LEU A 550 2.51 -9.82 9.77
CA LEU A 550 1.40 -9.80 8.82
C LEU A 550 1.57 -10.85 7.72
N ASP A 551 2.78 -11.32 7.46
CA ASP A 551 3.08 -12.42 6.54
C ASP A 551 2.91 -13.81 7.20
N GLY A 552 2.30 -13.87 8.39
CA GLY A 552 1.94 -15.11 9.07
C GLY A 552 3.15 -15.95 9.51
N PRO A 553 3.03 -17.29 9.51
CA PRO A 553 4.09 -18.20 9.98
C PRO A 553 5.42 -18.04 9.22
N VAL A 554 5.36 -17.80 7.90
CA VAL A 554 6.57 -17.60 7.09
C VAL A 554 7.26 -16.28 7.46
N GLY A 555 6.50 -15.23 7.73
CA GLY A 555 7.04 -13.96 8.23
C GLY A 555 7.80 -14.12 9.56
N PHE A 556 7.27 -14.92 10.48
CA PHE A 556 7.95 -15.27 11.73
C PHE A 556 9.25 -16.04 11.48
N LEU A 557 9.19 -17.10 10.67
CA LEU A 557 10.36 -17.93 10.32
C LEU A 557 11.48 -17.07 9.71
N VAL A 558 11.14 -16.17 8.79
CA VAL A 558 12.08 -15.25 8.17
C VAL A 558 12.71 -14.29 9.19
N ALA A 559 11.92 -13.74 10.12
CA ALA A 559 12.44 -12.89 11.17
C ALA A 559 13.44 -13.63 12.08
N VAL A 560 13.18 -14.90 12.40
CA VAL A 560 14.10 -15.78 13.14
C VAL A 560 15.39 -16.00 12.34
N THR A 561 15.30 -16.34 11.06
CA THR A 561 16.48 -16.56 10.21
C THR A 561 17.33 -15.29 10.08
N TYR A 562 16.72 -14.11 9.95
CA TYR A 562 17.46 -12.83 9.96
C TYR A 562 18.12 -12.54 11.31
N SER A 563 17.43 -12.83 12.42
CA SER A 563 17.97 -12.70 13.77
C SER A 563 19.21 -13.58 13.96
N GLN A 564 19.12 -14.85 13.59
CA GLN A 564 20.23 -15.81 13.61
C GLN A 564 21.38 -15.36 12.71
N GLY A 565 21.12 -14.95 11.47
CA GLY A 565 22.15 -14.46 10.55
C GLY A 565 22.87 -13.20 11.09
N SER A 566 22.14 -12.29 11.74
CA SER A 566 22.73 -11.15 12.44
C SER A 566 23.60 -11.60 13.61
N PHE A 567 23.11 -12.48 14.48
CA PHE A 567 23.88 -13.02 15.61
C PHE A 567 25.16 -13.71 15.13
N ASN A 568 25.04 -14.67 14.20
CA ASN A 568 26.14 -15.47 13.65
C ASN A 568 27.24 -14.59 13.06
N LYS A 569 26.88 -13.50 12.38
CA LYS A 569 27.83 -12.56 11.79
C LYS A 569 28.71 -11.88 12.84
N TYR A 570 28.12 -11.43 13.95
CA TYR A 570 28.88 -10.74 15.01
C TYR A 570 29.55 -11.72 15.96
N ALA A 571 29.00 -12.92 16.15
CA ALA A 571 29.67 -14.01 16.85
C ALA A 571 30.92 -14.48 16.08
N GLY A 572 30.83 -14.65 14.76
CA GLY A 572 31.98 -14.97 13.91
C GLY A 572 33.05 -13.86 13.93
N LEU A 573 32.64 -12.59 14.01
CA LEU A 573 33.59 -11.48 14.16
C LEU A 573 34.34 -11.54 15.50
N TRP A 574 33.66 -11.98 16.56
CA TRP A 574 34.25 -12.18 17.88
C TRP A 574 35.24 -13.35 17.90
N THR A 575 34.98 -14.45 17.17
CA THR A 575 35.90 -15.60 17.09
C THR A 575 37.17 -15.26 16.32
N LEU A 576 37.08 -14.58 15.17
CA LEU A 576 38.24 -14.20 14.35
C LEU A 576 39.32 -13.46 15.16
N ARG A 577 38.90 -12.50 16.00
CA ARG A 577 39.80 -11.75 16.88
C ARG A 577 40.50 -12.64 17.91
N ARG A 578 39.81 -13.66 18.43
CA ARG A 578 40.43 -14.59 19.40
C ARG A 578 41.45 -15.49 18.74
N THR A 579 41.17 -15.95 17.52
CA THR A 579 42.13 -16.74 16.74
C THR A 579 43.40 -15.94 16.46
N GLU A 580 43.28 -14.66 16.10
CA GLU A 580 44.45 -13.76 15.94
C GLU A 580 45.22 -13.58 17.25
N LYS A 581 44.53 -13.28 18.36
CA LYS A 581 45.18 -13.15 19.67
C LYS A 581 45.87 -14.42 20.12
N ARG A 582 45.37 -15.61 19.75
CA ARG A 582 46.02 -16.88 20.05
C ARG A 582 47.27 -17.06 19.21
N LYS A 583 47.19 -16.82 17.89
CA LYS A 583 48.34 -16.84 16.97
C LYS A 583 49.41 -15.79 17.28
N ALA A 584 49.09 -14.71 17.96
CA ALA A 584 50.05 -13.70 18.40
C ALA A 584 50.70 -14.03 19.76
N ARG A 585 50.22 -15.08 20.44
CA ARG A 585 50.76 -15.58 21.73
C ARG A 585 51.56 -16.87 21.56
N GLU A 586 51.20 -17.66 20.57
CA GLU A 586 52.02 -18.72 19.96
C GLU A 586 53.16 -18.08 19.16
#